data_AF-A0A7L5BDS4-F1
#
_entry.id   AF-A0A7L5BDS4-F1
#
_cell.length_a   1.000
_cell.length_b   1.000
_cell.length_c   1.000
_cell.angle_alpha   90.00
_cell.angle_beta   90.00
_cell.angle_gamma   90.00
#
_symmetry.space_group_name_H-M   'P 1'
#
loop_
_entity.id
_entity.type
_entity.pdbx_description
1 polymer ?
#
loop_
_entity_poly.entity_id
_entity_poly.type
_entity_poly.pdbx_seq_one_letter_code
_entity_poly.pdbx_strand_id
1 'polypeptide(L)'
;MTKEREIAYEPHPVSPERKAELRKAGYKIIDARFNPDVKSAPEACNPAADIGTDSGEQFSDEQLREIITKETGEAPHPRLGRKKLIEQFNALNAAAHQEETASNGLSRREIEADLSAMEVEFDPTNDIEDLAALRDLSREERNK
;
A
#
# COMPACT_ATOMS: atom_id res chain seq x y z
N MET A 1 -52.07 -6.71 -2.94
CA MET A 1 -51.05 -7.78 -3.03
C MET A 1 -49.95 -7.33 -3.98
N THR A 2 -48.72 -7.14 -3.50
CA THR A 2 -47.59 -6.69 -4.31
C THR A 2 -47.12 -7.81 -5.22
N LYS A 3 -47.30 -7.68 -6.54
CA LYS A 3 -46.72 -8.59 -7.54
C LYS A 3 -45.22 -8.70 -7.29
N GLU A 4 -44.75 -9.87 -6.88
CA GLU A 4 -43.34 -10.21 -6.75
C GLU A 4 -42.73 -10.14 -8.15
N ARG A 5 -42.14 -8.98 -8.48
CA ARG A 5 -41.38 -8.80 -9.72
C ARG A 5 -40.00 -9.37 -9.47
N GLU A 6 -39.54 -10.24 -10.37
CA GLU A 6 -38.17 -10.73 -10.37
C GLU A 6 -37.20 -9.54 -10.39
N ILE A 7 -36.12 -9.63 -9.60
CA ILE A 7 -35.13 -8.57 -9.47
C ILE A 7 -34.01 -8.82 -10.48
N ALA A 8 -33.74 -7.83 -11.33
CA ALA A 8 -32.58 -7.84 -12.22
C ALA A 8 -31.51 -6.92 -11.62
N TYR A 9 -30.33 -7.49 -11.35
CA TYR A 9 -29.18 -6.78 -10.79
C TYR A 9 -28.25 -6.32 -11.91
N GLU A 10 -28.22 -5.01 -12.19
CA GLU A 10 -27.36 -4.42 -13.24
C GLU A 10 -26.50 -3.29 -12.64
N PRO A 11 -25.24 -3.10 -13.10
CA PRO A 11 -24.39 -2.01 -12.62
C PRO A 11 -24.95 -0.64 -13.07
N HIS A 12 -25.11 0.32 -12.14
CA HIS A 12 -25.59 1.67 -12.46
C HIS A 12 -24.45 2.62 -12.87
N PRO A 13 -24.62 3.52 -13.85
CA PRO A 13 -25.86 3.89 -14.57
C PRO A 13 -26.29 2.88 -15.63
N VAL A 14 -27.54 2.44 -15.55
CA VAL A 14 -28.13 1.57 -16.57
C VAL A 14 -28.59 2.41 -17.76
N SER A 15 -28.11 2.06 -18.96
CA SER A 15 -28.52 2.71 -20.21
C SER A 15 -30.05 2.72 -20.37
N PRO A 16 -30.63 3.79 -20.96
CA PRO A 16 -32.08 3.95 -21.09
C PRO A 16 -32.74 2.81 -21.88
N GLU A 17 -32.07 2.27 -22.90
CA GLU A 17 -32.53 1.13 -23.70
C GLU A 17 -32.67 -0.12 -22.83
N ARG A 18 -31.62 -0.49 -22.10
CA ARG A 18 -31.58 -1.63 -21.17
C ARG A 18 -32.63 -1.52 -20.08
N LYS A 19 -32.83 -0.31 -19.55
CA LYS A 19 -33.86 -0.01 -18.55
C LYS A 19 -35.27 -0.17 -19.09
N ALA A 20 -35.51 0.13 -20.38
CA ALA A 20 -36.80 -0.04 -21.02
C ALA A 20 -37.11 -1.53 -21.23
N GLU A 21 -36.14 -2.31 -21.68
CA GLU A 21 -36.28 -3.76 -21.85
C GLU A 21 -36.59 -4.47 -20.53
N LEU A 22 -35.82 -4.20 -19.48
CA LEU A 22 -36.00 -4.81 -18.17
C LEU A 22 -37.34 -4.44 -17.54
N ARG A 23 -37.79 -3.18 -17.70
CA ARG A 23 -39.14 -2.78 -17.25
C ARG A 23 -40.25 -3.42 -18.09
N LYS A 24 -40.06 -3.58 -19.40
CA LYS A 24 -41.02 -4.23 -20.31
C LYS A 24 -41.18 -5.71 -19.99
N ALA A 25 -40.08 -6.37 -19.63
CA ALA A 25 -40.07 -7.76 -19.16
C ALA A 25 -40.57 -7.91 -17.70
N GLY A 26 -40.89 -6.78 -17.02
CA GLY A 26 -41.51 -6.80 -15.70
C GLY A 26 -40.53 -6.89 -14.53
N TYR A 27 -39.22 -6.77 -14.77
CA TYR A 27 -38.21 -6.83 -13.73
C TYR A 27 -38.14 -5.56 -12.87
N LYS A 28 -37.73 -5.74 -11.61
CA LYS A 28 -37.30 -4.65 -10.74
C LYS A 28 -35.79 -4.49 -10.88
N ILE A 29 -35.35 -3.38 -11.45
CA ILE A 29 -33.94 -3.09 -11.68
C ILE A 29 -33.34 -2.58 -10.38
N ILE A 30 -32.36 -3.31 -9.84
CA ILE A 30 -31.60 -2.95 -8.64
C ILE A 30 -30.12 -2.91 -9.03
N ASP A 31 -29.35 -2.07 -8.35
CA ASP A 31 -27.91 -2.00 -8.60
C ASP A 31 -27.22 -3.31 -8.20
N ALA A 32 -26.26 -3.75 -9.02
CA ALA A 32 -25.52 -4.99 -8.82
C ALA A 32 -24.86 -5.10 -7.44
N ARG A 33 -24.52 -3.98 -6.79
CA ARG A 33 -23.97 -3.94 -5.43
C ARG A 33 -24.91 -4.49 -4.36
N PHE A 34 -26.22 -4.51 -4.61
CA PHE A 34 -27.21 -5.02 -3.66
C PHE A 34 -27.60 -6.47 -3.93
N ASN A 35 -26.92 -7.17 -4.84
CA ASN A 35 -27.17 -8.59 -5.06
C ASN A 35 -26.73 -9.38 -3.81
N PRO A 36 -27.61 -10.14 -3.15
CA PRO A 36 -27.26 -10.91 -1.94
C PRO A 36 -26.50 -12.20 -2.25
N ASP A 37 -26.50 -12.66 -3.50
CA ASP A 37 -25.85 -13.90 -3.96
C ASP A 37 -24.36 -13.71 -4.26
N VAL A 38 -23.93 -12.47 -4.54
CA VAL A 38 -22.52 -12.06 -4.51
C VAL A 38 -22.04 -11.93 -3.06
N LYS A 39 -22.15 -13.01 -2.29
CA LYS A 39 -21.32 -13.16 -1.10
C LYS A 39 -19.87 -13.29 -1.55
N SER A 40 -19.13 -12.20 -1.39
CA SER A 40 -17.68 -12.18 -1.27
C SER A 40 -16.90 -12.73 -2.47
N ALA A 41 -16.89 -11.99 -3.57
CA ALA A 41 -15.64 -11.83 -4.30
C ALA A 41 -15.07 -10.46 -3.89
N PRO A 42 -14.05 -10.38 -3.01
CA PRO A 42 -13.24 -9.18 -2.91
C PRO A 42 -12.42 -9.10 -4.19
N GLU A 43 -13.02 -8.63 -5.28
CA GLU A 43 -12.27 -8.43 -6.52
C GLU A 43 -11.58 -7.07 -6.49
N ALA A 44 -10.26 -7.18 -6.44
CA ALA A 44 -9.25 -6.20 -6.83
C ALA A 44 -9.03 -4.99 -5.92
N CYS A 45 -8.47 -5.24 -4.73
CA CYS A 45 -7.16 -4.60 -4.51
C CYS A 45 -6.19 -5.36 -5.42
N ASN A 46 -5.71 -4.72 -6.48
CA ASN A 46 -4.50 -5.17 -7.15
C ASN A 46 -3.36 -5.07 -6.10
N PRO A 47 -2.75 -6.16 -5.60
CA PRO A 47 -1.54 -6.07 -4.80
C PRO A 47 -0.37 -6.42 -5.72
N ALA A 48 -0.26 -5.72 -6.85
CA ALA A 48 0.82 -5.95 -7.81
C ALA A 48 1.03 -4.74 -8.75
N ALA A 49 0.96 -3.54 -8.20
CA ALA A 49 2.15 -2.70 -8.33
C ALA A 49 2.92 -3.07 -7.04
N ASP A 50 4.08 -3.73 -7.06
CA ASP A 50 5.33 -3.19 -7.58
C ASP A 50 5.39 -1.66 -7.50
N ILE A 51 5.03 -1.15 -6.33
CA ILE A 51 5.28 0.23 -5.97
C ILE A 51 6.20 0.15 -4.77
N GLY A 52 7.49 0.26 -5.06
CA GLY A 52 8.48 0.81 -4.16
C GLY A 52 8.09 2.25 -3.82
N THR A 53 6.98 2.41 -3.11
CA THR A 53 6.48 3.69 -2.64
C THR A 53 6.42 3.64 -1.13
N ASP A 54 7.47 4.16 -0.51
CA ASP A 54 7.60 4.39 0.93
C ASP A 54 6.46 5.20 1.56
N SER A 55 5.60 5.83 0.75
CA SER A 55 4.57 6.75 1.22
C SER A 55 3.23 6.08 1.47
N GLY A 56 2.81 6.05 2.73
CA GLY A 56 1.52 5.52 3.18
C GLY A 56 0.27 6.23 2.62
N GLU A 57 0.44 7.29 1.84
CA GLU A 57 -0.67 8.07 1.28
C GLU A 57 -1.54 7.29 0.29
N GLN A 58 -0.98 6.25 -0.33
CA GLN A 58 -1.66 5.44 -1.34
C GLN A 58 -2.59 4.37 -0.76
N PHE A 59 -2.43 4.04 0.53
CA PHE A 59 -3.25 3.04 1.20
C PHE A 59 -4.50 3.65 1.84
N SER A 60 -5.58 2.87 1.85
CA SER A 60 -6.80 3.21 2.60
C SER A 60 -6.54 3.16 4.11
N ASP A 61 -7.36 3.84 4.91
CA ASP A 61 -7.25 3.82 6.37
C ASP A 61 -7.35 2.41 6.97
N GLU A 62 -8.20 1.55 6.44
CA GLU A 62 -8.26 0.12 6.82
C GLU A 62 -6.96 -0.62 6.48
N GLN A 63 -6.43 -0.43 5.27
CA GLN A 63 -5.19 -1.06 4.82
C GLN A 63 -3.97 -0.62 5.64
N LEU A 64 -3.87 0.67 5.96
CA LEU A 64 -2.80 1.19 6.82
C LEU A 64 -2.84 0.55 8.22
N ARG A 65 -4.04 0.35 8.78
CA ARG A 65 -4.20 -0.31 10.08
C ARG A 65 -3.76 -1.77 10.02
N GLU A 66 -4.16 -2.50 8.98
CA GLU A 66 -3.76 -3.89 8.80
C GLU A 66 -2.24 -4.01 8.65
N ILE A 67 -1.60 -3.17 7.82
CA ILE A 67 -0.15 -3.20 7.61
C ILE A 67 0.59 -2.85 8.90
N ILE A 68 0.20 -1.75 9.58
CA ILE A 68 0.80 -1.37 10.87
C ILE A 68 0.63 -2.48 11.90
N THR A 69 -0.56 -3.10 12.00
CA THR A 69 -0.81 -4.20 12.96
C THR A 69 0.02 -5.43 12.61
N LYS A 70 0.19 -5.73 11.33
CA LYS A 70 1.00 -6.86 10.87
C LYS A 70 2.48 -6.66 11.21
N GLU A 71 3.01 -5.46 11.02
CA GLU A 71 4.42 -5.12 11.28
C GLU A 71 4.71 -4.92 12.77
N THR A 72 3.86 -4.18 13.49
CA THR A 72 4.07 -3.84 14.92
C THR A 72 3.52 -4.88 15.88
N GLY A 73 2.60 -5.75 15.43
CA GLY A 73 1.84 -6.65 16.29
C GLY A 73 0.78 -5.95 17.16
N GLU A 74 0.67 -4.63 17.10
CA GLU A 74 -0.23 -3.84 17.95
C GLU A 74 -1.17 -2.97 17.09
N ALA A 75 -2.49 -3.14 17.28
CA ALA A 75 -3.47 -2.46 16.46
C ALA A 75 -3.56 -0.96 16.84
N PRO A 76 -3.36 -0.02 15.89
CA PRO A 76 -3.52 1.39 16.18
C PRO A 76 -4.98 1.72 16.52
N HIS A 77 -5.17 2.72 17.39
CA HIS A 77 -6.49 3.06 17.93
C HIS A 77 -7.51 3.34 16.80
N PRO A 78 -8.75 2.82 16.86
CA PRO A 78 -9.70 2.89 15.73
C PRO A 78 -10.20 4.30 15.38
N ARG A 79 -9.97 5.29 16.25
CA ARG A 79 -10.22 6.72 15.98
C ARG A 79 -8.98 7.49 15.54
N LEU A 80 -7.85 6.82 15.33
CA LEU A 80 -6.63 7.43 14.83
C LEU A 80 -6.90 7.90 13.38
N GLY A 81 -6.70 9.19 13.14
CA GLY A 81 -6.96 9.79 11.84
C GLY A 81 -5.92 9.36 10.79
N ARG A 82 -6.32 9.42 9.51
CA ARG A 82 -5.47 9.04 8.36
C ARG A 82 -4.06 9.61 8.43
N LYS A 83 -3.90 10.90 8.76
CA LYS A 83 -2.57 11.54 8.88
C LYS A 83 -1.64 10.81 9.85
N LYS A 84 -2.16 10.36 10.99
CA LYS A 84 -1.38 9.66 12.02
C LYS A 84 -1.06 8.22 11.62
N LEU A 85 -1.97 7.56 10.90
CA LEU A 85 -1.71 6.24 10.33
C LEU A 85 -0.59 6.31 9.27
N ILE A 86 -0.62 7.30 8.37
CA ILE A 86 0.44 7.52 7.39
C ILE A 86 1.79 7.79 8.07
N GLU A 87 1.79 8.65 9.09
CA GLU A 87 3.02 8.96 9.86
C GLU A 87 3.61 7.70 10.52
N GLN A 88 2.78 6.85 11.13
CA GLN A 88 3.23 5.59 11.72
C GLN A 88 3.77 4.61 10.66
N PHE A 89 3.05 4.46 9.55
CA PHE A 89 3.50 3.59 8.46
C PHE A 89 4.84 4.07 7.86
N ASN A 90 4.96 5.37 7.57
CA ASN A 90 6.21 5.94 7.07
C ASN A 90 7.34 5.81 8.10
N ALA A 91 7.05 5.98 9.40
CA ALA A 91 8.04 5.80 10.45
C ALA A 91 8.51 4.34 10.56
N LEU A 92 7.61 3.37 10.36
CA LEU A 92 7.94 1.94 10.33
C LEU A 92 8.79 1.58 9.12
N ASN A 93 8.42 2.05 7.92
CA ASN A 93 9.26 1.86 6.74
C ASN A 93 10.62 2.51 6.90
N ALA A 94 10.67 3.74 7.42
CA ALA A 94 11.93 4.43 7.73
C ALA A 94 12.76 3.69 8.79
N ALA A 95 12.14 3.00 9.74
CA ALA A 95 12.85 2.17 10.70
C ALA A 95 13.35 0.86 10.06
N ALA A 96 12.53 0.21 9.24
CA ALA A 96 12.90 -0.98 8.49
C ALA A 96 14.08 -0.71 7.54
N HIS A 97 14.07 0.42 6.84
CA HIS A 97 15.19 0.86 6.01
C HIS A 97 16.44 1.19 6.84
N GLN A 98 16.31 1.59 8.11
CA GLN A 98 17.47 1.82 8.99
C GLN A 98 18.08 0.52 9.53
N GLU A 99 17.28 -0.53 9.70
CA GLU A 99 17.73 -1.85 10.20
C GLU A 99 18.16 -2.82 9.10
N GLU A 100 18.01 -2.44 7.83
CA GLU A 100 18.60 -3.18 6.74
C GLU A 100 20.12 -3.27 6.97
N THR A 101 20.67 -4.47 6.87
CA THR A 101 22.10 -4.75 7.05
C THR A 101 22.68 -5.24 5.74
N ALA A 102 23.79 -4.63 5.30
CA ALA A 102 24.52 -5.10 4.13
C ALA A 102 25.19 -6.45 4.40
N SER A 103 25.65 -7.11 3.33
CA SER A 103 26.43 -8.35 3.37
C SER A 103 27.69 -8.25 4.24
N ASN A 104 28.21 -7.03 4.45
CA ASN A 104 29.35 -6.75 5.32
C ASN A 104 28.97 -6.60 6.82
N GLY A 105 27.69 -6.78 7.17
CA GLY A 105 27.18 -6.76 8.53
C GLY A 105 26.94 -5.37 9.12
N LEU A 106 27.04 -4.32 8.32
CA LEU A 106 26.79 -2.94 8.75
C LEU A 106 25.35 -2.53 8.44
N SER A 107 24.73 -1.82 9.39
CA SER A 107 23.42 -1.22 9.15
C SER A 107 23.51 -0.06 8.17
N ARG A 108 22.41 0.21 7.45
CA ARG A 108 22.32 1.36 6.52
C ARG A 108 22.79 2.66 7.18
N ARG A 109 22.33 2.89 8.40
CA ARG A 109 22.68 4.09 9.19
C ARG A 109 24.17 4.20 9.47
N GLU A 110 24.85 3.09 9.75
CA GLU A 110 26.30 3.09 9.96
C GLU A 110 27.05 3.38 8.65
N ILE A 111 26.59 2.81 7.53
CA ILE A 111 27.17 3.04 6.21
C ILE A 111 27.03 4.52 5.82
N GLU A 112 25.84 5.08 5.92
CA GLU A 112 25.55 6.49 5.61
C GLU A 112 26.31 7.45 6.53
N ALA A 113 26.41 7.13 7.83
CA ALA A 113 27.20 7.93 8.77
C ALA A 113 28.69 7.94 8.40
N ASP A 114 29.22 6.81 7.93
CA ASP A 114 30.62 6.70 7.52
C ASP A 114 30.89 7.44 6.20
N LEU A 115 30.00 7.29 5.20
CA LEU A 115 30.04 8.05 3.95
C LEU A 115 29.97 9.56 4.22
N SER A 116 29.06 9.99 5.10
CA SER A 116 28.94 11.38 5.55
C SER A 116 30.21 11.86 6.26
N ALA A 117 30.82 11.03 7.12
CA ALA A 117 32.06 11.35 7.80
C ALA A 117 33.28 11.43 6.86
N MET A 118 33.19 10.76 5.71
CA MET A 118 34.15 10.85 4.62
C MET A 118 33.83 11.98 3.63
N GLU A 119 32.73 12.71 3.84
CA GLU A 119 32.23 13.77 2.95
C GLU A 119 31.97 13.27 1.52
N VAL A 120 31.56 12.00 1.39
CA VAL A 120 31.22 11.37 0.11
C VAL A 120 29.76 11.68 -0.20
N GLU A 121 29.45 12.13 -1.42
CA GLU A 121 28.07 12.26 -1.88
C GLU A 121 27.47 10.86 -2.11
N PHE A 122 26.32 10.61 -1.47
CA PHE A 122 25.55 9.38 -1.63
C PHE A 122 24.06 9.71 -1.71
N ASP A 123 23.30 8.84 -2.34
CA ASP A 123 21.84 8.95 -2.42
C ASP A 123 21.20 8.04 -1.36
N PRO A 124 20.44 8.59 -0.41
CA PRO A 124 19.89 7.83 0.73
C PRO A 124 18.75 6.89 0.32
N THR A 125 18.33 6.87 -0.95
CA THR A 125 17.33 5.94 -1.49
C THR A 125 17.95 4.73 -2.18
N ASN A 126 19.27 4.72 -2.40
CA ASN A 126 19.97 3.59 -3.02
C ASN A 126 19.89 2.32 -2.17
N ASP A 127 20.02 1.17 -2.81
CA ASP A 127 20.10 -0.13 -2.13
C ASP A 127 21.26 -0.15 -1.13
N ILE A 128 21.08 -0.84 -0.01
CA ILE A 128 22.11 -0.92 1.04
C ILE A 128 23.43 -1.51 0.54
N GLU A 129 23.38 -2.45 -0.40
CA GLU A 129 24.57 -3.09 -0.98
C GLU A 129 25.38 -2.09 -1.81
N ASP A 130 24.73 -1.21 -2.57
CA ASP A 130 25.37 -0.15 -3.33
C ASP A 130 26.01 0.90 -2.38
N LEU A 131 25.29 1.28 -1.32
CA LEU A 131 25.83 2.17 -0.29
C LEU A 131 27.04 1.56 0.43
N ALA A 132 26.98 0.25 0.75
CA ALA A 132 28.07 -0.49 1.36
C ALA A 132 29.30 -0.54 0.44
N ALA A 133 29.11 -0.87 -0.84
CA ALA A 133 30.18 -0.90 -1.82
C ALA A 133 30.83 0.48 -2.00
N LEU A 134 30.02 1.55 -2.06
CA LEU A 134 30.51 2.92 -2.16
C LEU A 134 31.39 3.31 -0.97
N ARG A 135 30.99 2.90 0.24
CA ARG A 135 31.76 3.14 1.46
C ARG A 135 33.10 2.41 1.42
N ASP A 136 33.11 1.14 1.04
CA ASP A 136 34.33 0.34 0.97
C ASP A 136 35.31 0.91 -0.07
N LEU A 137 34.79 1.32 -1.24
CA LEU A 137 35.58 2.00 -2.27
C LEU A 137 36.18 3.32 -1.75
N SER A 138 35.37 4.14 -1.08
CA SER A 138 35.81 5.44 -0.55
C SER A 138 36.89 5.29 0.54
N ARG A 139 36.78 4.24 1.36
CA ARG A 139 37.81 3.88 2.35
C ARG A 139 39.11 3.47 1.69
N GLU A 140 39.04 2.71 0.60
CA GLU A 140 40.22 2.29 -0.16
C GLU A 140 40.91 3.50 -0.82
N GLU A 141 40.14 4.43 -1.41
CA GLU A 141 40.68 5.65 -2.03
C GLU A 141 41.40 6.55 -1.00
N ARG A 142 40.87 6.67 0.22
CA ARG A 142 41.48 7.52 1.26
C ARG A 142 42.74 6.92 1.89
N ASN A 143 42.88 5.60 1.86
CA ASN A 143 44.03 4.87 2.40
C ASN A 143 45.16 4.66 1.37
N LYS A 144 45.02 5.20 0.16
CA LYS A 144 45.98 5.10 -0.93
C LYS A 144 46.89 6.33 -1.00
#